data_AF-A0A3S4NQ63-F1
#
_entry.id   AF-A0A3S4NQ63-F1
#
_cell.length_a   1.000
_cell.length_b   1.000
_cell.length_c   1.000
_cell.angle_alpha   90.00
_cell.angle_beta   90.00
_cell.angle_gamma   90.00
#
_symmetry.space_group_name_H-M   'P 1'
#
loop_
_entity.id
_entity.type
_entity.pdbx_description
1 polymer ?
#
loop_
_entity_poly.entity_id
_entity_poly.type
_entity_poly.pdbx_seq_one_letter_code
_entity_poly.pdbx_strand_id
1 'polypeptide(L)' 'MTDRLKELATAGFTLTQTYTRAVKNADEVARVRNEWWKAKLPFVTDGVVVRAAKEPESRHWLPGQRSGWWPGNINR' A
#
# COMPACT_ATOMS: atom_id res chain seq x y z
N MET A 1 11.02 -5.82 -1.27
CA MET A 1 9.94 -5.27 -2.11
C MET A 1 10.38 -5.06 -3.55
N THR A 2 11.50 -4.36 -3.81
CA THR A 2 11.99 -4.10 -5.18
C THR A 2 12.17 -5.37 -6.01
N ASP A 3 12.82 -6.40 -5.47
CA ASP A 3 13.05 -7.65 -6.20
C ASP A 3 11.74 -8.37 -6.55
N ARG A 4 10.80 -8.42 -5.60
CA ARG A 4 9.44 -8.95 -5.82
C ARG A 4 8.72 -8.23 -6.96
N LEU A 5 8.80 -6.90 -7.03
CA LEU A 5 8.18 -6.15 -8.12
C LEU A 5 8.84 -6.46 -9.46
N LYS A 6 10.17 -6.66 -9.47
CA LYS A 6 10.91 -7.04 -10.67
C LYS A 6 10.53 -8.44 -11.15
N GLU A 7 10.43 -9.41 -10.25
CA GLU A 7 10.00 -10.78 -10.57
C GLU A 7 8.58 -10.80 -11.13
N LEU A 8 7.65 -10.05 -10.53
CA LEU A 8 6.28 -9.92 -11.04
C LEU A 8 6.25 -9.29 -12.43
N ALA A 9 7.05 -8.24 -12.66
CA ALA A 9 7.15 -7.63 -13.98
C ALA A 9 7.69 -8.60 -15.03
N THR A 10 8.75 -9.37 -14.69
CA THR A 10 9.30 -10.43 -15.57
C THR A 10 8.26 -11.52 -15.87
N ALA A 11 7.39 -11.83 -14.90
CA ALA A 11 6.29 -12.79 -15.09
C ALA A 11 5.08 -12.21 -15.85
N GLY A 12 5.13 -10.96 -16.32
CA GLY A 12 4.07 -10.31 -17.09
C GLY A 12 3.09 -9.45 -16.27
N PHE A 13 3.26 -9.38 -14.95
CA PHE A 13 2.40 -8.56 -14.05
C PHE A 13 2.95 -7.13 -13.88
N THR A 14 3.07 -6.39 -14.97
CA THR A 14 3.76 -5.09 -15.04
C THR A 14 3.06 -3.97 -14.28
N LEU A 15 1.71 -3.98 -14.23
CA LEU A 15 0.92 -2.95 -13.53
C LEU A 15 1.31 -2.81 -12.06
N THR A 16 1.70 -3.90 -11.41
CA THR A 16 2.13 -3.89 -10.01
C THR A 16 3.35 -2.98 -9.81
N GLN A 17 4.30 -3.03 -10.74
CA GLN A 17 5.49 -2.18 -10.69
C GLN A 17 5.15 -0.72 -11.02
N THR A 18 4.27 -0.49 -12.01
CA THR A 18 3.86 0.87 -12.44
C THR A 18 3.12 1.63 -11.34
N TYR A 19 2.26 0.95 -10.58
CA TYR A 19 1.39 1.55 -9.58
C TYR A 19 1.83 1.27 -8.13
N THR A 20 3.07 0.81 -7.91
CA THR A 20 3.68 0.78 -6.57
C THR A 20 4.66 1.93 -6.41
N ARG A 21 4.46 2.75 -5.37
CA ARG A 21 5.33 3.89 -5.07
C ARG A 21 5.99 3.71 -3.70
N ALA A 22 7.31 3.79 -3.65
CA ALA A 22 8.04 3.82 -2.39
C ALA A 22 7.77 5.14 -1.66
N VAL A 23 7.47 5.04 -0.37
CA VAL A 23 7.18 6.16 0.54
C VAL A 23 7.91 5.94 1.86
N LYS A 24 8.27 7.04 2.53
CA LYS A 24 9.04 7.00 3.78
C LYS A 24 8.19 7.21 5.03
N ASN A 25 7.04 7.88 4.90
CA ASN A 25 6.20 8.27 6.03
C ASN A 25 4.73 8.45 5.60
N ALA A 26 3.86 8.71 6.58
CA ALA A 26 2.41 8.85 6.36
C ALA A 26 2.04 10.08 5.52
N ASP A 27 2.81 11.17 5.60
CA ASP A 27 2.54 12.38 4.83
C ASP A 27 2.76 12.14 3.32
N GLU A 28 3.81 11.39 2.97
CA GLU A 28 4.04 10.95 1.59
C GLU A 28 2.91 10.04 1.10
N VAL A 29 2.40 9.12 1.93
CA VAL A 29 1.22 8.30 1.59
C VAL A 29 0.01 9.18 1.29
N ALA A 30 -0.27 10.16 2.16
CA ALA A 30 -1.41 11.05 2.00
C ALA A 30 -1.32 11.87 0.70
N ARG A 31 -0.10 12.34 0.36
CA ARG A 31 0.15 13.05 -0.88
C ARG A 31 -0.09 12.17 -2.10
N VAL A 32 0.48 10.97 -2.13
CA VAL A 32 0.31 10.03 -3.26
C VAL A 32 -1.15 9.64 -3.44
N ARG A 33 -1.87 9.35 -2.35
CA ARG A 33 -3.31 9.07 -2.38
C ARG A 33 -4.08 10.22 -3.03
N ASN A 34 -3.78 11.46 -2.66
CA ASN A 34 -4.45 12.64 -3.23
C ASN A 34 -4.11 12.86 -4.71
N GLU A 35 -2.86 12.59 -5.11
CA GLU A 35 -2.43 12.61 -6.53
C GLU A 35 -3.24 11.59 -7.35
N TRP A 36 -3.37 10.34 -6.87
CA TRP A 36 -4.11 9.29 -7.55
C TRP A 36 -5.62 9.50 -7.55
N TRP A 37 -6.19 10.06 -6.49
CA TRP A 37 -7.62 10.41 -6.43
C TRP A 37 -8.02 11.39 -7.55
N LYS A 38 -7.11 12.27 -7.96
CA LYS A 38 -7.35 13.28 -9.00
C LYS A 38 -6.92 12.82 -10.40
N ALA A 39 -6.20 11.72 -10.49
CA ALA A 39 -5.66 11.22 -11.75
C ALA A 39 -6.69 10.36 -12.51
N LYS A 40 -6.65 10.42 -13.84
CA LYS A 40 -7.39 9.49 -14.69
C LYS A 40 -6.61 8.17 -14.79
N LEU A 41 -6.79 7.30 -13.80
CA LEU A 41 -6.19 5.96 -13.82
C LEU A 41 -6.86 5.08 -14.89
N PRO A 42 -6.13 4.14 -15.52
CA PRO A 42 -6.68 3.26 -16.56
C PRO A 42 -7.55 2.12 -16.01
N PHE A 43 -7.90 2.15 -14.73
CA PHE A 43 -8.78 1.21 -14.04
C PHE A 43 -9.45 1.90 -12.84
N VAL A 44 -10.56 1.31 -12.39
CA VAL A 44 -11.30 1.77 -11.20
C VAL A 44 -10.56 1.32 -9.95
N THR A 45 -10.48 2.20 -8.95
CA THR A 45 -9.90 1.91 -7.63
C THR A 45 -10.87 2.30 -6.53
N ASP A 46 -10.86 1.55 -5.44
CA ASP A 46 -11.63 1.82 -4.21
C ASP A 46 -10.75 2.45 -3.11
N GLY A 47 -9.42 2.39 -3.25
CA GLY A 47 -8.48 2.97 -2.30
C GLY A 47 -7.01 2.70 -2.64
N VAL A 48 -6.16 2.85 -1.62
CA VAL A 48 -4.72 2.56 -1.70
C VAL A 48 -4.32 1.60 -0.59
N VAL A 49 -3.40 0.69 -0.89
CA VAL A 49 -2.85 -0.26 0.09
C VAL A 49 -1.44 0.18 0.47
N VAL A 50 -1.17 0.32 1.77
CA VAL A 50 0.16 0.64 2.30
C VAL A 50 0.75 -0.63 2.89
N ARG A 51 1.97 -0.99 2.46
CA ARG A 51 2.71 -2.16 2.95
C ARG A 51 4.07 -1.74 3.46
N ALA A 52 4.50 -2.34 4.57
CA ALA A 52 5.89 -2.23 5.01
C ALA A 52 6.82 -2.86 3.95
N ALA A 53 7.94 -2.19 3.65
CA ALA A 53 8.89 -2.66 2.63
C ALA A 53 9.56 -3.99 3.03
N LYS A 54 9.75 -4.20 4.34
CA LYS A 54 10.11 -5.46 4.96
C LYS A 54 8.84 -6.09 5.52
N GLU A 55 8.42 -7.20 4.94
CA GLU A 55 7.28 -7.96 5.42
C GLU A 55 7.68 -8.62 6.75
N PRO A 56 6.93 -8.44 7.85
CA PRO A 56 7.21 -9.14 9.10
C PRO A 56 7.05 -10.64 8.88
N GLU A 57 7.86 -11.46 9.56
CA GLU A 57 7.72 -12.91 9.41
C GLU A 57 6.31 -13.34 9.81
N SER A 58 5.74 -14.27 9.05
CA SER A 58 4.36 -14.77 9.25
C SER A 58 4.13 -15.34 10.65
N ARG A 59 5.19 -15.77 11.34
CA ARG A 59 5.15 -16.20 12.76
C ARG A 59 4.76 -15.10 13.74
N HIS A 60 4.93 -13.83 13.36
CA HIS A 60 4.49 -12.68 14.16
C HIS A 60 3.07 -12.22 13.81
N TRP A 61 2.40 -12.88 12.86
CA TRP A 61 1.03 -12.57 12.51
C TRP A 61 0.07 -13.22 13.52
N LEU A 62 -0.48 -12.42 14.42
CA LEU A 62 -1.56 -12.82 15.32
C LEU A 62 -2.89 -12.25 14.79
N PRO A 63 -3.86 -13.09 14.40
CA PRO A 63 -5.19 -12.60 14.03
C PRO A 63 -5.81 -11.88 15.24
N GLY A 64 -6.25 -10.62 15.03
CA GLY A 64 -6.89 -9.81 16.07
C GLY A 64 -6.00 -8.81 16.81
N GLN A 65 -4.67 -8.80 16.61
CA GLN A 65 -3.81 -7.74 17.14
C GLN A 65 -3.84 -6.49 16.25
N ARG A 66 -4.93 -5.72 16.37
CA ARG A 66 -4.98 -4.33 15.94
C ARG A 66 -4.38 -3.49 17.07
N SER A 67 -3.09 -3.16 17.01
CA SER A 67 -2.60 -2.02 17.79
C SER A 67 -3.21 -0.77 17.15
N GLY A 68 -4.19 -0.20 17.82
CA GLY A 68 -4.89 0.99 17.37
C GLY A 68 -3.95 2.18 17.27
N TRP A 69 -3.66 2.62 16.05
CA TRP A 69 -3.29 4.01 15.77
C TRP A 69 -4.09 4.48 14.55
N TRP A 70 -5.36 4.82 14.83
CA TRP A 70 -6.19 5.68 13.99
C TRP A 70 -6.78 6.73 14.95
N PRO A 71 -6.50 8.04 14.80
CA PRO A 71 -6.99 9.07 15.71
C PRO A 71 -8.44 9.52 15.38
N GLY A 72 -9.23 8.64 14.75
CA GLY A 72 -10.59 8.94 14.32
C GLY A 72 -11.61 8.23 15.21
N ASN A 73 -12.21 8.98 16.13
CA ASN A 73 -13.30 8.52 16.99
C ASN A 73 -14.56 8.27 16.13
N ILE A 74 -14.97 7.02 15.96
CA ILE A 74 -16.28 6.65 15.40
C ILE A 74 -17.08 5.87 16.44
N ASN A 75 -17.63 6.60 17.41
CA ASN A 75 -18.78 6.09 18.13
C ASN A 75 -20.01 6.21 17.24
N ARG A 76 -20.73 5.09 17.15
CA ARG A 76 -22.14 4.99 16.73
C ARG A 76 -23.02 5.95 17.49
#